data_AF-A0A6C0KYM2-F1
#
_entry.id   AF-A0A6C0KYM2-F1
#
_cell.length_a   1.000
_cell.length_b   1.000
_cell.length_c   1.000
_cell.angle_alpha   90.00
_cell.angle_beta   90.00
_cell.angle_gamma   90.00
#
_symmetry.space_group_name_H-M   'P 1'
#
loop_
_entity.id
_entity.type
_entity.pdbx_description
1 polymer ?
#
loop_
_entity_poly.entity_id
_entity_poly.type
_entity_poly.pdbx_seq_one_letter_code
_entity_poly.pdbx_strand_id
1 'polypeptide(L)'
;MSFSLSDWQAIAEHHRQQLTSGTLNAYHRAQIAYAEKQFASLSGAVHMADLHQRALALADTLPSKRKKALFKWLVEKHDAVENVCNILEDVRPYLMTLGSAGAEDNVNAAFTPAFIQAQCGMPNSDQWRDFQLRVIKQLLDDGSFGLHASHALCDFEDTASGCDETVQEAAFAVLESSLPHN
;
A
#
# COMPACT_ATOMS: atom_id res chain seq x y z
N MET A 1 6.41 -19.93 22.85
CA MET A 1 5.91 -18.63 23.32
C MET A 1 6.00 -17.66 22.15
N SER A 2 4.88 -17.08 21.71
CA SER A 2 4.85 -16.06 20.66
C SER A 2 4.81 -14.67 21.31
N PHE A 3 5.65 -13.76 20.86
CA PHE A 3 5.68 -12.37 21.33
C PHE A 3 4.65 -11.52 20.59
N SER A 4 4.03 -10.57 21.28
CA SER A 4 3.09 -9.59 20.71
C SER A 4 3.81 -8.41 20.05
N LEU A 5 3.08 -7.57 19.30
CA LEU A 5 3.65 -6.38 18.64
C LEU A 5 4.21 -5.38 19.66
N SER A 6 3.54 -5.22 20.80
CA SER A 6 4.00 -4.39 21.92
C SER A 6 5.27 -4.94 22.57
N ASP A 7 5.43 -6.27 22.64
CA ASP A 7 6.65 -6.88 23.16
C ASP A 7 7.84 -6.57 22.25
N TRP A 8 7.65 -6.67 20.93
CA TRP A 8 8.70 -6.33 19.98
C TRP A 8 9.07 -4.85 19.98
N GLN A 9 8.09 -3.95 20.14
CA GLN A 9 8.36 -2.52 20.32
C GLN A 9 9.13 -2.23 21.61
N ALA A 10 8.75 -2.87 22.72
CA ALA A 10 9.45 -2.71 24.00
C ALA A 10 10.89 -3.25 23.95
N ILE A 11 11.11 -4.39 23.27
CA ILE A 11 12.44 -4.95 23.03
C ILE A 11 13.28 -3.99 22.18
N ALA A 12 12.74 -3.49 21.06
CA ALA A 12 13.46 -2.56 20.19
C ALA A 12 13.83 -1.27 20.93
N GLU A 13 12.92 -0.71 21.74
CA GLU A 13 13.14 0.52 22.49
C GLU A 13 14.14 0.31 23.65
N HIS A 14 14.06 -0.81 24.37
CA HIS A 14 15.03 -1.16 25.41
C HIS A 14 16.45 -1.23 24.84
N HIS A 15 16.62 -1.84 23.67
CA HIS A 15 17.92 -1.91 23.02
C HIS A 15 18.38 -0.57 22.42
N ARG A 16 17.47 0.32 21.98
CA ARG A 16 17.80 1.71 21.63
C ARG A 16 18.31 2.52 22.82
N GLN A 17 17.73 2.34 24.00
CA GLN A 17 18.21 3.02 25.20
C GLN A 17 19.61 2.51 25.62
N GLN A 18 19.97 1.29 25.24
CA GLN A 18 21.34 0.78 25.39
C GLN A 18 22.31 1.27 24.28
N LEU A 19 21.83 1.77 23.14
CA LEU A 19 22.68 2.42 22.12
C LEU A 19 23.31 3.71 22.67
N THR A 20 22.63 4.43 23.56
CA THR A 20 23.12 5.67 24.18
C THR A 20 24.24 5.48 25.23
N SER A 21 24.52 4.25 25.68
CA SER A 21 25.51 3.97 26.75
C SER A 21 26.90 3.51 26.25
N GLY A 22 27.14 3.46 24.94
CA GLY A 22 28.49 3.53 24.37
C GLY A 22 29.26 2.23 24.10
N THR A 23 28.69 1.04 24.27
CA THR A 23 29.36 -0.22 23.84
C THR A 23 28.39 -1.24 23.25
N LEU A 24 28.21 -1.23 21.92
CA LEU A 24 27.66 -2.39 21.21
C LEU A 24 28.77 -3.33 20.73
N ASN A 25 28.82 -4.53 21.33
CA ASN A 25 29.45 -5.67 20.68
C ASN A 25 28.58 -6.13 19.49
N ALA A 26 29.14 -6.94 18.60
CA ALA A 26 28.46 -7.42 17.39
C ALA A 26 27.13 -8.16 17.69
N TYR A 27 27.02 -8.77 18.88
CA TYR A 27 25.84 -9.50 19.32
C TYR A 27 24.62 -8.57 19.50
N HIS A 28 24.78 -7.43 20.17
CA HIS A 28 23.68 -6.47 20.32
C HIS A 28 23.23 -5.88 18.97
N ARG A 29 24.15 -5.68 18.01
CA ARG A 29 23.78 -5.21 16.66
C ARG A 29 22.94 -6.24 15.91
N ALA A 30 23.32 -7.52 16.01
CA ALA A 30 22.56 -8.61 15.41
C ALA A 30 21.16 -8.74 16.02
N GLN A 31 21.01 -8.57 17.34
CA GLN A 31 19.71 -8.61 18.02
C GLN A 31 18.80 -7.46 17.61
N ILE A 32 19.33 -6.23 17.49
CA ILE A 32 18.56 -5.08 17.00
C ILE A 32 18.08 -5.34 15.57
N ALA A 33 18.97 -5.73 14.66
CA ALA A 33 18.60 -6.01 13.28
C ALA A 33 17.55 -7.14 13.17
N TYR A 34 17.65 -8.16 14.03
CA TYR A 34 16.64 -9.21 14.09
C TYR A 34 15.29 -8.69 14.61
N ALA A 35 15.27 -7.93 15.71
CA ALA A 35 14.05 -7.34 16.26
C ALA A 35 13.38 -6.37 15.27
N GLU A 36 14.16 -5.56 14.56
CA GLU A 36 13.68 -4.66 13.50
C GLU A 36 13.07 -5.45 12.35
N LYS A 37 13.69 -6.55 11.93
CA LYS A 37 13.15 -7.44 10.89
C LYS A 37 11.83 -8.09 11.33
N GLN A 38 11.74 -8.56 12.58
CA GLN A 38 10.50 -9.13 13.12
C GLN A 38 9.40 -8.08 13.25
N PHE A 39 9.74 -6.89 13.72
CA PHE A 39 8.80 -5.77 13.80
C PHE A 39 8.28 -5.38 12.41
N ALA A 40 9.15 -5.25 11.41
CA ALA A 40 8.76 -4.93 10.04
C ALA A 40 7.81 -6.01 9.46
N SER A 41 8.13 -7.29 9.66
CA SER A 41 7.29 -8.42 9.24
C SER A 41 5.90 -8.38 9.89
N LEU A 42 5.85 -8.21 11.22
CA LEU A 42 4.58 -8.14 11.94
C LEU A 42 3.77 -6.89 11.60
N SER A 43 4.44 -5.74 11.44
CA SER A 43 3.83 -4.49 11.03
C SER A 43 3.21 -4.62 9.64
N GLY A 44 3.93 -5.20 8.68
CA GLY A 44 3.41 -5.49 7.33
C GLY A 44 2.22 -6.46 7.36
N ALA A 45 2.29 -7.53 8.16
CA ALA A 45 1.20 -8.50 8.29
C ALA A 45 -0.08 -7.87 8.87
N VAL A 46 0.05 -7.03 9.91
CA VAL A 46 -1.09 -6.29 10.48
C VAL A 46 -1.64 -5.29 9.47
N HIS A 47 -0.76 -4.61 8.73
CA HIS A 47 -1.12 -3.65 7.69
C HIS A 47 -1.95 -4.31 6.58
N MET A 48 -1.51 -5.46 6.07
CA MET A 48 -2.22 -6.22 5.03
C MET A 48 -3.54 -6.81 5.51
N ALA A 49 -3.61 -7.32 6.74
CA ALA A 49 -4.86 -7.83 7.30
C ALA A 49 -5.94 -6.74 7.41
N ASP A 50 -5.55 -5.53 7.83
CA ASP A 50 -6.46 -4.38 7.88
C ASP A 50 -6.90 -3.93 6.48
N LEU A 51 -5.99 -3.86 5.51
CA LEU A 51 -6.34 -3.56 4.11
C LEU A 51 -7.32 -4.56 3.52
N HIS A 52 -7.11 -5.86 3.75
CA HIS A 52 -8.05 -6.90 3.34
C HIS A 52 -9.44 -6.66 3.94
N GLN A 53 -9.52 -6.40 5.24
CA GLN A 53 -10.80 -6.17 5.90
C GLN A 53 -11.50 -4.90 5.37
N ARG A 54 -10.75 -3.82 5.12
CA ARG A 54 -11.28 -2.57 4.57
C ARG A 54 -11.69 -2.70 3.10
N ALA A 55 -10.94 -3.47 2.29
CA ALA A 55 -11.31 -3.79 0.91
C ALA A 55 -12.59 -4.65 0.85
N LEU A 56 -12.76 -5.61 1.76
CA LEU A 56 -14.02 -6.35 1.87
C LEU A 56 -15.20 -5.45 2.24
N ALA A 57 -14.99 -4.44 3.09
CA ALA A 57 -16.00 -3.44 3.41
C ALA A 57 -16.34 -2.55 2.19
N LEU A 58 -15.36 -2.20 1.34
CA LEU A 58 -15.62 -1.50 0.08
C LEU A 58 -16.53 -2.33 -0.84
N ALA A 59 -16.37 -3.64 -0.89
CA ALA A 59 -17.25 -4.52 -1.67
C ALA A 59 -18.73 -4.32 -1.30
N ASP A 60 -19.03 -4.08 -0.02
CA ASP A 60 -20.41 -3.91 0.44
C ASP A 60 -21.06 -2.60 -0.02
N THR A 61 -20.27 -1.64 -0.49
CA THR A 61 -20.75 -0.38 -1.10
C THR A 61 -21.20 -0.53 -2.55
N LEU A 62 -20.83 -1.63 -3.23
CA LEU A 62 -21.17 -1.83 -4.65
C LEU A 62 -22.68 -2.03 -4.85
N PRO A 63 -23.27 -1.56 -5.96
CA PRO A 63 -24.73 -1.61 -6.15
C PRO A 63 -25.28 -3.01 -6.49
N SER A 64 -24.45 -3.91 -7.02
CA SER A 64 -24.88 -5.23 -7.54
C SER A 64 -24.36 -6.38 -6.69
N LYS A 65 -25.25 -7.29 -6.26
CA LYS A 65 -24.89 -8.53 -5.53
C LYS A 65 -23.81 -9.34 -6.25
N ARG A 66 -23.88 -9.43 -7.58
CA ARG A 66 -22.87 -10.13 -8.39
C ARG A 66 -21.51 -9.44 -8.30
N LYS A 67 -21.48 -8.10 -8.40
CA LYS A 67 -20.24 -7.32 -8.26
C LYS A 67 -19.64 -7.44 -6.86
N LYS A 68 -20.48 -7.41 -5.81
CA LYS A 68 -20.04 -7.65 -4.42
C LYS A 68 -19.35 -9.01 -4.30
N ALA A 69 -20.03 -10.07 -4.74
CA ALA A 69 -19.51 -11.43 -4.62
C ALA A 69 -18.22 -11.62 -5.42
N LEU A 70 -18.16 -11.06 -6.62
CA LEU A 70 -16.98 -11.14 -7.46
C LEU A 70 -15.79 -10.39 -6.86
N PHE A 71 -15.98 -9.15 -6.39
CA PHE A 71 -14.89 -8.39 -5.78
C PHE A 71 -14.41 -9.04 -4.47
N LYS A 72 -15.31 -9.54 -3.62
CA LYS A 72 -14.92 -10.32 -2.43
C LYS A 72 -14.11 -11.56 -2.81
N TRP A 73 -14.52 -12.28 -3.86
CA TRP A 73 -13.77 -13.43 -4.35
C TRP A 73 -12.37 -13.03 -4.84
N LEU A 74 -12.21 -11.90 -5.51
CA LEU A 74 -10.89 -11.38 -5.91
C LEU A 74 -10.00 -11.05 -4.72
N VAL A 75 -10.56 -10.42 -3.68
CA VAL A 75 -9.84 -10.11 -2.43
C VAL A 75 -9.43 -11.38 -1.68
N GLU A 76 -10.30 -12.39 -1.62
CA GLU A 76 -10.09 -13.59 -0.78
C GLU A 76 -9.35 -14.74 -1.48
N LYS A 77 -9.39 -14.80 -2.82
CA LYS A 77 -8.93 -15.97 -3.59
C LYS A 77 -7.87 -15.67 -4.63
N HIS A 78 -7.65 -14.40 -4.95
CA HIS A 78 -6.74 -13.97 -6.01
C HIS A 78 -5.80 -12.85 -5.57
N ASP A 79 -5.67 -12.64 -4.25
CA ASP A 79 -4.72 -11.72 -3.63
C ASP A 79 -4.71 -10.32 -4.28
N ALA A 80 -5.89 -9.88 -4.76
CA ALA A 80 -6.01 -8.65 -5.55
C ALA A 80 -5.51 -7.41 -4.80
N VAL A 81 -5.70 -7.39 -3.47
CA VAL A 81 -5.23 -6.32 -2.61
C VAL A 81 -3.71 -6.37 -2.45
N GLU A 82 -3.14 -7.54 -2.19
CA GLU A 82 -1.69 -7.73 -2.06
C GLU A 82 -0.97 -7.34 -3.33
N ASN A 83 -1.50 -7.74 -4.48
CA ASN A 83 -0.90 -7.41 -5.76
C ASN A 83 -0.88 -5.90 -6.04
N VAL A 84 -2.01 -5.22 -5.86
CA VAL A 84 -2.05 -3.75 -5.97
C VAL A 84 -1.10 -3.09 -4.98
N CYS A 85 -0.98 -3.61 -3.75
CA CYS A 85 -0.06 -3.06 -2.76
C CYS A 85 1.40 -3.25 -3.16
N ASN A 86 1.78 -4.42 -3.66
CA ASN A 86 3.15 -4.71 -4.12
C ASN A 86 3.52 -3.78 -5.28
N ILE A 87 2.63 -3.63 -6.27
CA ILE A 87 2.85 -2.70 -7.38
C ILE A 87 2.98 -1.25 -6.87
N LEU A 88 2.15 -0.84 -5.91
CA LEU A 88 2.26 0.51 -5.32
C LEU A 88 3.56 0.70 -4.54
N GLU A 89 4.11 -0.34 -3.92
CA GLU A 89 5.43 -0.28 -3.30
C GLU A 89 6.54 -0.07 -4.33
N ASP A 90 6.45 -0.73 -5.49
CA ASP A 90 7.39 -0.60 -6.61
C ASP A 90 7.27 0.76 -7.32
N VAL A 91 6.04 1.29 -7.45
CA VAL A 91 5.75 2.57 -8.11
C VAL A 91 6.03 3.76 -7.19
N ARG A 92 5.99 3.61 -5.86
CA ARG A 92 6.17 4.71 -4.90
C ARG A 92 7.48 5.50 -5.08
N PRO A 93 8.67 4.89 -5.29
CA PRO A 93 9.88 5.64 -5.60
C PRO A 93 9.73 6.53 -6.83
N TYR A 94 9.10 6.01 -7.90
CA TYR A 94 8.83 6.79 -9.11
C TYR A 94 7.89 7.96 -8.80
N LEU A 95 6.81 7.74 -8.05
CA LEU A 95 5.92 8.83 -7.60
C LEU A 95 6.72 9.93 -6.89
N MET A 96 7.61 9.57 -5.97
CA MET A 96 8.40 10.55 -5.20
C MET A 96 9.42 11.33 -6.04
N THR A 97 9.74 10.87 -7.25
CA THR A 97 10.60 11.60 -8.20
C THR A 97 9.84 12.55 -9.11
N LEU A 98 8.52 12.51 -9.10
CA LEU A 98 7.68 13.42 -9.88
C LEU A 98 7.92 14.87 -9.43
N GLY A 99 7.87 15.78 -10.40
CA GLY A 99 8.15 17.20 -10.17
C GLY A 99 9.60 17.51 -9.77
N SER A 100 10.50 16.52 -9.73
CA SER A 100 11.93 16.73 -9.55
C SER A 100 12.58 17.16 -10.88
N ALA A 101 13.69 17.89 -10.82
CA ALA A 101 14.40 18.32 -12.03
C ALA A 101 14.81 17.11 -12.89
N GLY A 102 14.20 16.95 -14.05
CA GLY A 102 14.38 15.82 -14.97
C GLY A 102 13.19 14.87 -15.12
N ALA A 103 12.07 15.11 -14.42
CA ALA A 103 10.81 14.43 -14.72
C ALA A 103 10.25 14.88 -16.09
N GLU A 104 9.57 13.98 -16.79
CA GLU A 104 9.00 14.24 -18.12
C GLU A 104 8.11 15.49 -18.14
N ASP A 105 8.15 16.24 -19.24
CA ASP A 105 7.55 17.59 -19.41
C ASP A 105 6.02 17.66 -19.22
N ASN A 106 5.33 16.54 -18.99
CA ASN A 106 3.88 16.44 -18.86
C ASN A 106 3.36 16.14 -17.45
N VAL A 107 4.23 16.09 -16.43
CA VAL A 107 3.80 15.88 -15.05
C VAL A 107 3.28 17.18 -14.45
N ASN A 108 2.08 17.15 -13.85
CA ASN A 108 1.49 18.30 -13.19
C ASN A 108 2.47 18.90 -12.17
N ALA A 109 2.83 20.18 -12.32
CA ALA A 109 3.81 20.86 -11.46
C ALA A 109 3.40 20.88 -9.97
N ALA A 110 2.12 20.64 -9.66
CA ALA A 110 1.64 20.51 -8.29
C ALA A 110 2.09 19.19 -7.60
N PHE A 111 2.53 18.19 -8.36
CA PHE A 111 3.04 16.90 -7.86
C PHE A 111 4.49 17.01 -7.38
N THR A 112 4.70 17.89 -6.41
CA THR A 112 5.97 17.98 -5.71
C THR A 112 6.17 16.76 -4.82
N PRO A 113 7.42 16.34 -4.54
CA PRO A 113 7.68 15.26 -3.59
C PRO A 113 7.06 15.50 -2.21
N ALA A 114 6.99 16.77 -1.78
CA ALA A 114 6.35 17.16 -0.53
C ALA A 114 4.83 16.93 -0.56
N PHE A 115 4.15 17.27 -1.67
CA PHE A 115 2.73 16.98 -1.84
C PHE A 115 2.48 15.47 -1.83
N ILE A 116 3.25 14.70 -2.60
CA ILE A 116 3.09 13.25 -2.69
C ILE A 116 3.34 12.60 -1.32
N GLN A 117 4.37 13.02 -0.59
CA GLN A 117 4.60 12.57 0.78
C GLN A 117 3.46 12.95 1.72
N ALA A 118 2.86 14.14 1.57
CA ALA A 118 1.71 14.57 2.34
C ALA A 118 0.41 13.84 1.97
N GLN A 119 0.34 13.13 0.85
CA GLN A 119 -0.81 12.31 0.45
C GLN A 119 -0.61 10.83 0.77
N CYS A 120 0.58 10.30 0.50
CA CYS A 120 0.93 8.89 0.64
C CYS A 120 1.46 8.55 2.04
N GLY A 121 2.04 9.51 2.76
CA GLY A 121 2.71 9.24 4.04
C GLY A 121 3.95 8.36 3.91
N MET A 122 4.36 7.82 5.07
CA MET A 122 5.52 6.92 5.18
C MET A 122 5.11 5.47 4.92
N PRO A 123 6.03 4.61 4.42
CA PRO A 123 5.73 3.17 4.27
C PRO A 123 5.22 2.58 5.58
N ASN A 124 4.25 1.67 5.49
CA ASN A 124 3.56 1.04 6.63
C ASN A 124 2.75 1.97 7.55
N SER A 125 2.69 3.29 7.29
CA SER A 125 1.84 4.22 8.05
C SER A 125 0.36 4.02 7.74
N ASP A 126 -0.51 4.47 8.64
CA ASP A 126 -1.96 4.47 8.39
C ASP A 126 -2.32 5.34 7.17
N GLN A 127 -1.58 6.43 6.94
CA GLN A 127 -1.77 7.27 5.78
C GLN A 127 -1.41 6.56 4.46
N TRP A 128 -0.36 5.74 4.46
CA TRP A 128 -0.02 4.89 3.31
C TRP A 128 -1.11 3.86 3.05
N ARG A 129 -1.65 3.28 4.14
CA ARG A 129 -2.78 2.36 4.07
C ARG A 129 -4.01 3.01 3.45
N ASP A 130 -4.34 4.21 3.90
CA ASP A 130 -5.46 5.00 3.38
C ASP A 130 -5.26 5.36 1.91
N PHE A 131 -4.03 5.68 1.51
CA PHE A 131 -3.67 5.91 0.11
C PHE A 131 -3.89 4.64 -0.73
N GLN A 132 -3.35 3.49 -0.32
CA GLN A 132 -3.55 2.21 -1.02
C GLN A 132 -5.04 1.86 -1.14
N LEU A 133 -5.83 2.07 -0.08
CA LEU A 133 -7.27 1.82 -0.12
C LEU A 133 -8.00 2.76 -1.10
N ARG A 134 -7.59 4.04 -1.20
CA ARG A 134 -8.14 4.97 -2.19
C ARG A 134 -7.80 4.53 -3.62
N VAL A 135 -6.59 4.03 -3.86
CA VAL A 135 -6.21 3.48 -5.18
C VAL A 135 -7.03 2.24 -5.51
N ILE A 136 -7.19 1.31 -4.58
CA ILE A 136 -8.06 0.12 -4.77
C ILE A 136 -9.50 0.55 -5.08
N LYS A 137 -10.01 1.56 -4.40
CA LYS A 137 -11.34 2.11 -4.68
C LYS A 137 -11.42 2.74 -6.07
N GLN A 138 -10.40 3.48 -6.49
CA GLN A 138 -10.34 4.07 -7.83
C GLN A 138 -10.37 2.98 -8.91
N LEU A 139 -9.52 1.96 -8.79
CA LEU A 139 -9.50 0.79 -9.68
C LEU A 139 -10.84 0.04 -9.71
N LEU A 140 -11.53 -0.01 -8.57
CA LEU A 140 -12.86 -0.59 -8.47
C LEU A 140 -13.92 0.23 -9.21
N ASP A 141 -13.88 1.55 -9.06
CA ASP A 141 -14.80 2.49 -9.69
C ASP A 141 -14.61 2.53 -11.22
N ASP A 142 -13.36 2.43 -11.68
CA ASP A 142 -12.99 2.37 -13.11
C ASP A 142 -13.31 1.01 -13.76
N GLY A 143 -13.69 0.02 -12.95
CA GLY A 143 -14.01 -1.33 -13.42
C GLY A 143 -12.77 -2.15 -13.79
N SER A 144 -11.58 -1.71 -13.38
CA SER A 144 -10.28 -2.32 -13.68
C SER A 144 -10.08 -3.70 -13.07
N PHE A 145 -11.04 -4.22 -12.30
CA PHE A 145 -11.11 -5.60 -11.83
C PHE A 145 -11.99 -6.51 -12.72
N GLY A 146 -12.39 -6.06 -13.92
CA GLY A 146 -13.16 -6.86 -14.86
C GLY A 146 -14.61 -7.13 -14.43
N LEU A 147 -15.16 -6.36 -13.47
CA LEU A 147 -16.49 -6.59 -12.89
C LEU A 147 -17.68 -6.36 -13.85
N HIS A 148 -17.39 -5.87 -15.06
CA HIS A 148 -18.36 -5.52 -16.10
C HIS A 148 -18.39 -6.51 -17.28
N ALA A 149 -17.44 -7.45 -17.37
CA ALA A 149 -17.37 -8.39 -18.49
C ALA A 149 -18.47 -9.48 -18.39
N SER A 150 -19.23 -9.65 -19.48
CA SER A 150 -20.20 -10.74 -19.65
C SER A 150 -19.54 -12.08 -19.99
N HIS A 151 -18.29 -12.03 -20.46
CA HIS A 151 -17.43 -13.19 -20.67
C HIS A 151 -16.55 -13.39 -19.43
N ALA A 152 -16.25 -14.65 -19.14
CA ALA A 152 -15.56 -15.11 -17.94
C ALA A 152 -14.26 -14.32 -17.67
N LEU A 153 -13.83 -14.35 -16.41
CA LEU A 153 -12.55 -13.87 -15.86
C LEU A 153 -11.33 -14.56 -16.52
N CYS A 154 -11.30 -14.66 -17.85
CA CYS A 154 -10.30 -15.42 -18.57
C CYS A 154 -8.90 -14.82 -18.38
N ASP A 155 -8.81 -13.49 -18.24
CA ASP A 155 -7.52 -12.80 -18.26
C ASP A 155 -7.42 -11.80 -17.08
N PHE A 156 -7.48 -12.32 -15.85
CA PHE A 156 -7.22 -11.50 -14.64
C PHE A 156 -5.81 -10.90 -14.65
N GLU A 157 -4.88 -11.49 -15.41
CA GLU A 157 -3.51 -10.99 -15.63
C GLU A 157 -3.49 -9.63 -16.38
N ASP A 158 -4.50 -9.33 -17.21
CA ASP A 158 -4.61 -8.05 -17.95
C ASP A 158 -5.40 -6.98 -17.16
N THR A 159 -5.72 -7.24 -15.89
CA THR A 159 -6.48 -6.33 -15.02
C THR A 159 -5.57 -5.63 -14.01
N ALA A 160 -6.12 -4.79 -13.13
CA ALA A 160 -5.38 -4.13 -12.05
C ALA A 160 -4.63 -5.09 -11.10
N SER A 161 -4.79 -6.40 -11.30
CA SER A 161 -4.03 -7.47 -10.67
C SER A 161 -2.90 -8.02 -11.56
N GLY A 162 -2.22 -7.18 -12.34
CA GLY A 162 -1.05 -7.61 -13.10
C GLY A 162 -0.36 -6.50 -13.89
N CYS A 163 -1.08 -5.44 -14.22
CA CYS A 163 -0.55 -4.29 -14.97
C CYS A 163 -0.14 -3.15 -14.03
N ASP A 164 1.17 -2.89 -13.96
CA ASP A 164 1.76 -1.81 -13.17
C ASP A 164 1.32 -0.43 -13.68
N GLU A 165 1.13 -0.27 -14.99
CA GLU A 165 0.65 0.99 -15.56
C GLU A 165 -0.78 1.33 -15.10
N THR A 166 -1.67 0.33 -15.00
CA THR A 166 -3.06 0.56 -14.55
C THR A 166 -3.11 1.01 -13.09
N VAL A 167 -2.30 0.40 -12.23
CA VAL A 167 -2.21 0.78 -10.81
C VAL A 167 -1.55 2.16 -10.66
N GLN A 168 -0.53 2.45 -11.47
CA GLN A 168 0.12 3.77 -11.50
C GLN A 168 -0.83 4.88 -11.96
N GLU A 169 -1.61 4.66 -13.02
CA GLU A 169 -2.62 5.61 -13.50
C GLU A 169 -3.69 5.87 -12.43
N ALA A 170 -4.15 4.83 -11.74
CA ALA A 170 -5.08 4.99 -10.62
C ALA A 170 -4.45 5.77 -9.45
N ALA A 171 -3.16 5.55 -9.16
CA ALA A 171 -2.43 6.33 -8.17
C ALA A 171 -2.36 7.82 -8.57
N PHE A 172 -2.17 8.14 -9.85
CA PHE A 172 -2.24 9.51 -10.36
C PHE A 172 -3.62 10.11 -10.19
N ALA A 173 -4.68 9.42 -10.60
CA ALA A 173 -6.05 9.92 -10.44
C ALA A 173 -6.38 10.24 -8.95
N VAL A 174 -5.91 9.40 -8.02
CA VAL A 174 -6.04 9.65 -6.57
C VAL A 174 -5.27 10.90 -6.13
N LEU A 175 -4.06 11.12 -6.65
CA LEU A 175 -3.27 12.31 -6.35
C LEU A 175 -3.88 13.59 -6.97
N GLU A 176 -4.36 13.51 -8.22
CA GLU A 176 -4.99 14.62 -8.93
C GLU A 176 -6.28 15.07 -8.23
N SER A 177 -7.13 14.12 -7.83
CA SER A 177 -8.35 14.42 -7.07
C SER A 177 -8.08 14.97 -5.67
N SER A 178 -6.84 14.84 -5.17
CA SER A 178 -6.40 15.42 -3.89
C SER A 178 -5.80 16.82 -4.05
N LEU A 179 -5.68 17.34 -5.28
CA LEU A 179 -5.24 18.71 -5.52
C LEU A 179 -6.33 19.69 -5.06
N PRO A 180 -5.95 20.85 -4.48
CA PRO A 180 -6.91 21.90 -4.17
C PRO A 180 -7.57 22.38 -5.47
N HIS A 181 -8.89 22.17 -5.58
CA HIS A 181 -9.68 22.78 -6.64
C HIS A 181 -9.73 24.29 -6.40
N ASN A 182 -9.08 25.06 -7.28
CA ASN A 182 -9.26 26.52 -7.37
C ASN A 182 -10.59 26.87 -8.02
#